data_AF-A0A0K1F6B3-F1
#
_entry.id   AF-A0A0K1F6B3-F1
#
_cell.length_a   1.000
_cell.length_b   1.000
_cell.length_c   1.000
_cell.angle_alpha   90.00
_cell.angle_beta   90.00
_cell.angle_gamma   90.00
#
_symmetry.space_group_name_H-M   'P 1'
#
loop_
_entity.id
_entity.type
_entity.pdbx_description
1 polymer ?
#
loop_
_entity_poly.entity_id
_entity_poly.type
_entity_poly.pdbx_seq_one_letter_code
_entity_poly.pdbx_strand_id
1 'polypeptide(L)'
;MSVVREGSRAHKKGDYAEALRLFRLAAEQGEADAQSWLGLMYSLGHGVTQSNDEACRWYRLAAEQGEPWAQYRLGTMYKEGYGVTQDDVEACRWYRLAAEQGEPWAQYRLGTMYKKGRGVTQDDVEACRWYRLAAEQGEPWAQYRLGMMYEKGRGVEQDYAEALRLFRLAADQGEAGVRSFVRLMSAGGHGIEQMDAEACRWYRLAAEQGYAWAQYRIAFMYMSGRGVEQDDAEACRWYRLAAEQGEADAQSWLGFMYEKGRGVTQDDVEACRWYWLAAEQGEPWAQYRLGMMYEKGRGVTQDDVEACRWYRLAAEQGYAWAQYRIAFMYMSGRGVEQDDAEACRWYRLAAEQGEADAQSWLGFMYEKGRGVTQDDVEACRWYWLAAEQGEPWAQYRLGMMYEKGRGVTQDDVEACRWYRLAAEQGEPWAQYRLGMMYEKGRGVTQDDVEACRWYRLATEQGEPWAQYRLGMMYEKGCGVEQDYAEALRLFRLAAEQGEAGAQRQLGDMYEFGWGIEKNIPMARHWYELAAGQGDPLAQNALRLMGSE
;
A
#
# COMPACT_ATOMS: atom_id res chain seq x y z
N MET A 1 -13.26 -47.63 49.87
CA MET A 1 -12.91 -46.77 48.72
C MET A 1 -11.51 -47.19 48.28
N SER A 2 -11.19 -47.22 46.98
CA SER A 2 -9.84 -47.64 46.53
C SER A 2 -8.78 -46.69 47.13
N VAL A 3 -7.69 -47.27 47.65
CA VAL A 3 -6.54 -46.57 48.27
C VAL A 3 -5.98 -45.48 47.33
N VAL A 4 -6.02 -45.74 46.01
CA VAL A 4 -5.59 -44.79 44.97
C VAL A 4 -6.48 -43.55 44.89
N ARG A 5 -7.80 -43.70 45.10
CA ARG A 5 -8.72 -42.54 45.09
C ARG A 5 -8.48 -41.63 46.30
N GLU A 6 -8.11 -42.20 47.44
CA GLU A 6 -7.74 -41.43 48.63
C GLU A 6 -6.38 -40.74 48.42
N GLY A 7 -5.40 -41.44 47.84
CA GLY A 7 -4.12 -40.85 47.44
C GLY A 7 -4.26 -39.68 46.46
N SER A 8 -5.10 -39.82 45.44
CA SER A 8 -5.36 -38.73 44.47
C SER A 8 -6.03 -37.52 45.12
N ARG A 9 -6.92 -37.73 46.09
CA ARG A 9 -7.52 -36.62 46.87
C ARG A 9 -6.50 -35.93 47.76
N ALA A 10 -5.59 -36.68 48.39
CA ALA A 10 -4.50 -36.11 49.18
C ALA A 10 -3.54 -35.27 48.30
N HIS A 11 -3.19 -35.81 47.12
CA HIS A 11 -2.35 -35.12 46.14
C HIS A 11 -2.97 -33.79 45.68
N LYS A 12 -4.26 -33.78 45.33
CA LYS A 12 -4.99 -32.56 44.95
C LYS A 12 -5.08 -31.52 46.06
N LYS A 13 -5.01 -31.95 47.33
CA LYS A 13 -5.00 -31.05 48.51
C LYS A 13 -3.60 -30.54 48.86
N GLY A 14 -2.56 -30.95 48.12
CA GLY A 14 -1.17 -30.62 48.41
C GLY A 14 -0.54 -31.44 49.55
N ASP A 15 -1.25 -32.43 50.09
CA ASP A 15 -0.70 -33.35 51.08
C ASP A 15 0.09 -34.46 50.38
N TYR A 16 1.26 -34.08 49.88
CA TYR A 16 2.11 -34.97 49.10
C TYR A 16 2.73 -36.08 49.95
N ALA A 17 2.87 -35.89 51.27
CA ALA A 17 3.39 -36.94 52.15
C ALA A 17 2.37 -38.08 52.30
N GLU A 18 1.09 -37.75 52.54
CA GLU A 18 0.04 -38.76 52.63
C GLU A 18 -0.28 -39.37 51.27
N ALA A 19 -0.28 -38.58 50.20
CA ALA A 19 -0.43 -39.09 48.84
C ALA A 19 0.66 -40.11 48.50
N LEU A 20 1.93 -39.80 48.82
CA LEU A 20 3.06 -40.69 48.59
C LEU A 20 2.89 -42.00 49.34
N ARG A 21 2.48 -41.94 50.63
CA ARG A 21 2.27 -43.13 51.46
C ARG A 21 1.21 -44.05 50.86
N LEU A 22 0.07 -43.48 50.46
CA LEU A 22 -1.06 -44.21 49.89
C LEU A 22 -0.72 -44.80 48.51
N PHE A 23 -0.04 -44.02 47.64
CA PHE A 23 0.36 -44.51 46.33
C PHE A 23 1.47 -45.57 46.42
N ARG A 24 2.44 -45.46 47.32
CA ARG A 24 3.45 -46.52 47.55
C ARG A 24 2.81 -47.84 47.95
N LEU A 25 1.89 -47.80 48.91
CA LEU A 25 1.21 -48.99 49.39
C LEU A 25 0.47 -49.73 48.27
N ALA A 26 -0.24 -49.00 47.40
CA ALA A 26 -0.99 -49.56 46.29
C ALA A 26 -0.08 -49.96 45.09
N ALA A 27 0.96 -49.18 44.81
CA ALA A 27 1.89 -49.45 43.72
C ALA A 27 2.76 -50.69 43.96
N GLU A 28 3.17 -50.93 45.21
CA GLU A 28 3.88 -52.14 45.64
C GLU A 28 3.01 -53.39 45.52
N GLN A 29 1.68 -53.24 45.58
CA GLN A 29 0.72 -54.32 45.33
C GLN A 29 0.44 -54.53 43.84
N GLY A 30 1.09 -53.76 42.96
CA GLY A 30 0.97 -53.90 41.51
C GLY A 30 -0.09 -53.01 40.87
N GLU A 31 -0.80 -52.15 41.61
CA GLU A 31 -1.85 -51.32 41.02
C GLU A 31 -1.27 -50.27 40.04
N ALA A 32 -1.62 -50.39 38.75
CA ALA A 32 -1.07 -49.56 37.68
C ALA A 32 -1.32 -48.06 37.89
N ASP A 33 -2.53 -47.65 38.28
CA ASP A 33 -2.86 -46.24 38.56
C ASP A 33 -1.94 -45.65 39.66
N ALA A 34 -1.67 -46.42 40.72
CA ALA A 34 -0.82 -46.00 41.82
C ALA A 34 0.64 -45.83 41.37
N GLN A 35 1.11 -46.74 40.51
CA GLN A 35 2.44 -46.67 39.90
C GLN A 35 2.57 -45.43 39.00
N SER A 36 1.54 -45.09 38.21
CA SER A 36 1.50 -43.86 37.41
C SER A 36 1.56 -42.60 38.28
N TRP A 37 0.83 -42.58 39.40
CA TRP A 37 0.89 -41.47 40.36
C TRP A 37 2.26 -41.34 41.02
N LEU A 38 2.94 -42.45 41.37
CA LEU A 38 4.32 -42.40 41.85
C LEU A 38 5.28 -41.87 40.78
N GLY A 39 5.14 -42.32 39.53
CA GLY A 39 5.91 -41.80 38.41
C GLY A 39 5.78 -40.27 38.29
N LEU A 40 4.56 -39.76 38.45
CA LEU A 40 4.29 -38.32 38.46
C LEU A 40 4.96 -37.61 39.63
N MET A 41 4.85 -38.17 40.84
CA MET A 41 5.43 -37.57 42.04
C MET A 41 6.96 -37.50 41.96
N TYR A 42 7.63 -38.55 41.48
CA TYR A 42 9.08 -38.53 41.26
C TYR A 42 9.48 -37.57 40.12
N SER A 43 8.67 -37.46 39.06
CA SER A 43 8.97 -36.54 37.96
C SER A 43 8.88 -35.05 38.36
N LEU A 44 8.00 -34.72 39.31
CA LEU A 44 7.75 -33.36 39.78
C LEU A 44 8.39 -33.03 41.13
N GLY A 45 8.97 -34.03 41.82
CA GLY A 45 9.50 -33.86 43.18
C GLY A 45 8.42 -33.62 44.25
N HIS A 46 7.20 -34.09 44.04
CA HIS A 46 6.10 -33.92 44.98
C HIS A 46 6.23 -34.91 46.14
N GLY A 47 6.62 -34.42 47.33
CA GLY A 47 6.78 -35.26 48.52
C GLY A 47 7.97 -36.22 48.49
N VAL A 48 8.78 -36.20 47.43
CA VAL A 48 9.99 -36.99 47.21
C VAL A 48 11.05 -36.15 46.50
N THR A 49 12.32 -36.55 46.60
CA THR A 49 13.37 -35.99 45.74
C THR A 49 13.06 -36.29 44.28
N GLN A 50 13.09 -35.26 43.43
CA GLN A 50 12.85 -35.40 42.00
C GLN A 50 13.86 -36.37 41.38
N SER A 51 13.37 -37.36 40.62
CA SER A 51 14.21 -38.36 39.97
C SER A 51 13.55 -38.86 38.69
N ASN A 52 14.20 -38.61 37.56
CA ASN A 52 13.74 -39.12 36.26
C ASN A 52 13.92 -40.63 36.14
N ASP A 53 14.94 -41.20 36.79
CA ASP A 53 15.18 -42.65 36.78
C ASP A 53 14.06 -43.41 37.52
N GLU A 54 13.70 -42.93 38.72
CA GLU A 54 12.58 -43.51 39.49
C GLU A 54 11.25 -43.24 38.81
N ALA A 55 11.03 -42.04 38.27
CA ALA A 55 9.82 -41.75 37.51
C ALA A 55 9.67 -42.70 36.31
N CYS A 56 10.74 -42.93 35.56
CA CYS A 56 10.73 -43.84 34.41
C CYS A 56 10.45 -45.28 34.84
N ARG A 57 11.07 -45.74 35.93
CA ARG A 57 10.81 -47.08 36.48
C ARG A 57 9.35 -47.29 36.82
N TRP A 58 8.72 -46.35 37.52
CA TRP A 58 7.32 -46.45 37.92
C TRP A 58 6.37 -46.32 36.73
N TYR A 59 6.63 -45.39 35.80
CA TYR A 59 5.86 -45.30 34.56
C TYR A 59 6.00 -46.55 33.69
N ARG A 60 7.17 -47.21 33.66
CA ARG A 60 7.35 -48.48 32.92
C ARG A 60 6.46 -49.59 33.47
N LEU A 61 6.45 -49.77 34.80
CA LEU A 61 5.59 -50.77 35.44
C LEU A 61 4.10 -50.55 35.16
N ALA A 62 3.64 -49.29 35.20
CA ALA A 62 2.25 -48.96 34.89
C ALA A 62 1.93 -49.09 33.39
N ALA A 63 2.86 -48.66 32.52
CA ALA A 63 2.68 -48.68 31.08
C ALA A 63 2.61 -50.10 30.50
N GLU A 64 3.43 -51.03 31.04
CA GLU A 64 3.41 -52.46 30.71
C GLU A 64 2.09 -53.13 31.10
N GLN A 65 1.38 -52.58 32.09
CA GLN A 65 0.04 -53.03 32.49
C GLN A 65 -1.09 -52.42 31.65
N GLY A 66 -0.78 -51.55 30.70
CA GLY A 66 -1.77 -50.94 29.81
C GLY A 66 -2.24 -49.54 30.21
N GLU A 67 -1.72 -48.93 31.27
CA GLU A 67 -2.24 -47.64 31.76
C GLU A 67 -1.92 -46.49 30.76
N PRO A 68 -2.94 -45.82 30.16
CA PRO A 68 -2.73 -44.90 29.05
C PRO A 68 -1.85 -43.69 29.39
N TRP A 69 -2.00 -43.12 30.58
CA TRP A 69 -1.24 -41.93 30.98
C TRP A 69 0.24 -42.27 31.18
N ALA A 70 0.56 -43.39 31.81
CA ALA A 70 1.92 -43.89 31.97
C ALA A 70 2.56 -44.23 30.64
N GLN A 71 1.83 -44.84 29.70
CA GLN A 71 2.31 -45.07 28.35
C GLN A 71 2.66 -43.75 27.64
N TYR A 72 1.80 -42.73 27.73
CA TYR A 72 2.10 -41.38 27.22
C TYR A 72 3.35 -40.77 27.88
N ARG A 73 3.44 -40.84 29.21
CA ARG A 73 4.56 -40.28 29.97
C ARG A 73 5.86 -40.99 29.63
N LEU A 74 5.85 -42.33 29.56
CA LEU A 74 7.00 -43.13 29.19
C LEU A 74 7.46 -42.86 27.76
N GLY A 75 6.53 -42.72 26.81
CA GLY A 75 6.85 -42.28 25.45
C GLY A 75 7.53 -40.91 25.42
N THR A 76 7.09 -39.99 26.28
CA THR A 76 7.74 -38.67 26.44
C THR A 76 9.13 -38.78 27.04
N MET A 77 9.35 -39.68 28.00
CA MET A 77 10.66 -39.92 28.58
C MET A 77 11.65 -40.48 27.56
N TYR A 78 11.24 -41.43 26.70
CA TYR A 78 12.08 -41.90 25.60
C TYR A 78 12.34 -40.82 24.55
N LYS A 79 11.35 -39.99 24.23
CA LYS A 79 11.49 -38.92 23.23
C LYS A 79 12.47 -37.82 23.67
N GLU A 80 12.49 -37.49 24.96
CA GLU A 80 13.37 -36.44 25.54
C GLU A 80 14.66 -36.99 26.18
N GLY A 81 14.76 -38.31 26.38
CA GLY A 81 15.90 -38.94 27.07
C GLY A 81 15.89 -38.76 28.60
N TYR A 82 14.72 -38.68 29.23
CA TYR A 82 14.60 -38.53 30.68
C TYR A 82 14.63 -39.89 31.39
N GLY A 83 15.69 -40.18 32.13
CA GLY A 83 15.86 -41.44 32.87
C GLY A 83 16.06 -42.68 31.99
N VAL A 84 16.14 -42.48 30.67
CA VAL A 84 16.41 -43.49 29.63
C VAL A 84 17.19 -42.83 28.50
N THR A 85 17.90 -43.64 27.72
CA THR A 85 18.49 -43.16 26.46
C THR A 85 17.39 -42.71 25.50
N GLN A 86 17.62 -41.60 24.82
CA GLN A 86 16.67 -41.06 23.85
C GLN A 86 16.44 -42.07 22.71
N ASP A 87 15.17 -42.40 22.45
CA ASP A 87 14.76 -43.36 21.42
C ASP A 87 13.39 -42.96 20.85
N ASP A 88 13.37 -42.47 19.62
CA ASP A 88 12.15 -42.06 18.95
C ASP A 88 11.27 -43.25 18.53
N VAL A 89 11.85 -44.42 18.30
CA VAL A 89 11.11 -45.63 17.89
C VAL A 89 10.33 -46.17 19.08
N GLU A 90 10.97 -46.28 20.25
CA GLU A 90 10.28 -46.65 21.49
C GLU A 90 9.30 -45.57 21.93
N ALA A 91 9.63 -44.28 21.80
CA ALA A 91 8.67 -43.20 22.04
C ALA A 91 7.40 -43.34 21.18
N CYS A 92 7.55 -43.59 19.88
CA CYS A 92 6.44 -43.84 18.97
C CYS A 92 5.60 -45.04 19.37
N ARG A 93 6.23 -46.14 19.78
CA ARG A 93 5.56 -47.36 20.23
C ARG A 93 4.67 -47.08 21.44
N TRP A 94 5.20 -46.41 22.46
CA TRP A 94 4.46 -46.06 23.68
C TRP A 94 3.35 -45.03 23.41
N TYR A 95 3.62 -44.03 22.58
CA TYR A 95 2.59 -43.09 22.14
C TYR A 95 1.45 -43.79 21.38
N ARG A 96 1.74 -44.80 20.54
CA ARG A 96 0.73 -45.57 19.83
C ARG A 96 -0.19 -46.32 20.79
N LEU A 97 0.37 -47.04 21.76
CA LEU A 97 -0.41 -47.77 22.77
C LEU A 97 -1.33 -46.84 23.56
N ALA A 98 -0.85 -45.67 23.98
CA ALA A 98 -1.67 -44.68 24.69
C ALA A 98 -2.73 -44.03 23.78
N ALA A 99 -2.36 -43.70 22.54
CA ALA A 99 -3.23 -43.02 21.59
C ALA A 99 -4.41 -43.90 21.14
N GLU A 100 -4.17 -45.20 20.94
CA GLU A 100 -5.20 -46.19 20.62
C GLU A 100 -6.23 -46.37 21.75
N GLN A 101 -5.84 -46.07 22.99
CA GLN A 101 -6.71 -46.06 24.16
C GLN A 101 -7.46 -44.73 24.37
N GLY A 102 -7.25 -43.75 23.50
CA GLY A 102 -7.97 -42.47 23.53
C GLY A 102 -7.23 -41.32 24.19
N GLU A 103 -6.00 -41.49 24.68
CA GLU A 103 -5.28 -40.43 25.41
C GLU A 103 -4.96 -39.22 24.51
N PRO A 104 -5.55 -38.02 24.74
CA PRO A 104 -5.45 -36.88 23.81
C PRO A 104 -4.02 -36.42 23.57
N TRP A 105 -3.20 -36.39 24.63
CA TRP A 105 -1.81 -35.98 24.54
C TRP A 105 -0.97 -36.97 23.74
N ALA A 106 -1.23 -38.27 23.88
CA ALA A 106 -0.57 -39.30 23.11
C ALA A 106 -0.95 -39.23 21.63
N GLN A 107 -2.24 -39.02 21.32
CA GLN A 107 -2.73 -38.83 19.95
C GLN A 107 -2.06 -37.62 19.28
N TYR A 108 -1.98 -36.47 19.97
CA TYR A 108 -1.26 -35.29 19.46
C TYR A 108 0.24 -35.56 19.23
N ARG A 109 0.92 -36.22 20.17
CA ARG A 109 2.34 -36.56 20.04
C ARG A 109 2.59 -37.54 18.91
N LEU A 110 1.78 -38.57 18.79
CA LEU A 110 1.88 -39.57 17.73
C LEU A 110 1.67 -38.95 16.35
N GLY A 111 0.65 -38.09 16.19
CA GLY A 111 0.46 -37.33 14.96
C GLY A 111 1.67 -36.48 14.60
N THR A 112 2.34 -35.92 15.61
CA THR A 112 3.59 -35.16 15.43
C THR A 112 4.77 -36.03 15.02
N MET A 113 4.85 -37.27 15.49
CA MET A 113 5.89 -38.22 15.08
C MET A 113 5.72 -38.62 13.61
N TYR A 114 4.49 -38.95 13.19
CA TYR A 114 4.16 -39.24 11.79
C TYR A 114 4.41 -38.06 10.87
N LYS A 115 4.01 -36.84 11.26
CA LYS A 115 4.22 -35.63 10.47
C LYS A 115 5.70 -35.29 10.26
N LYS A 116 6.58 -35.71 11.17
CA LYS A 116 8.02 -35.44 11.10
C LYS A 116 8.85 -36.64 10.64
N GLY A 117 8.25 -37.81 10.51
CA GLY A 117 8.98 -39.06 10.24
C GLY A 117 9.99 -39.43 11.35
N ARG A 118 9.70 -39.09 12.61
CA ARG A 118 10.57 -39.45 13.75
C ARG A 118 10.09 -40.76 14.35
N GLY A 119 10.95 -41.78 14.43
CA GLY A 119 10.60 -43.11 14.97
C GLY A 119 9.60 -43.93 14.14
N VAL A 120 9.04 -43.34 13.08
CA VAL A 120 8.13 -43.93 12.10
C VAL A 120 8.38 -43.29 10.74
N THR A 121 7.99 -43.94 9.64
CA THR A 121 8.00 -43.32 8.31
C THR A 121 7.07 -42.10 8.29
N GLN A 122 7.49 -41.03 7.62
CA GLN A 122 6.67 -39.83 7.51
C GLN A 122 5.37 -40.13 6.77
N ASP A 123 4.24 -39.79 7.38
CA ASP A 123 2.90 -40.00 6.83
C ASP A 123 1.96 -38.88 7.29
N ASP A 124 1.62 -37.98 6.36
CA ASP A 124 0.74 -36.86 6.65
C ASP A 124 -0.73 -37.31 6.82
N VAL A 125 -1.16 -38.43 6.21
CA VAL A 125 -2.54 -38.94 6.32
C VAL A 125 -2.77 -39.51 7.72
N GLU A 126 -1.83 -40.32 8.22
CA GLU A 126 -1.88 -40.83 9.59
C GLU A 126 -1.70 -39.69 10.61
N ALA A 127 -0.83 -38.71 10.34
CA ALA A 127 -0.73 -37.53 11.19
C ALA A 127 -2.07 -36.78 11.31
N CYS A 128 -2.76 -36.54 10.19
CA CYS A 128 -4.10 -35.94 10.17
C CYS A 128 -5.10 -36.74 11.00
N ARG A 129 -5.12 -38.06 10.87
CA ARG A 129 -6.02 -38.95 11.61
C ARG A 129 -5.83 -38.81 13.13
N TRP A 130 -4.58 -38.84 13.60
CA TRP A 130 -4.27 -38.69 15.02
C TRP A 130 -4.54 -37.28 15.55
N TYR A 131 -4.23 -36.25 14.76
CA TYR A 131 -4.59 -34.87 15.14
C TYR A 131 -6.11 -34.66 15.21
N ARG A 132 -6.90 -35.30 14.34
CA ARG A 132 -8.37 -35.23 14.38
C ARG A 132 -8.92 -35.79 15.69
N LEU A 133 -8.49 -36.98 16.09
CA LEU A 133 -8.91 -37.60 17.36
C LEU A 133 -8.57 -36.72 18.57
N ALA A 134 -7.36 -36.15 18.62
CA ALA A 134 -6.99 -35.25 19.71
C ALA A 134 -7.76 -33.92 19.67
N ALA A 135 -8.03 -33.39 18.47
CA ALA A 135 -8.75 -32.13 18.29
C ALA A 135 -10.22 -32.22 18.70
N GLU A 136 -10.88 -33.36 18.43
CA GLU A 136 -12.25 -33.66 18.86
C GLU A 136 -12.38 -33.72 20.38
N GLN A 137 -11.29 -34.07 21.08
CA GLN A 137 -11.21 -34.07 22.55
C GLN A 137 -10.83 -32.70 23.14
N GLY A 138 -10.73 -31.66 22.30
CA GLY A 138 -10.50 -30.29 22.74
C GLY A 138 -9.05 -29.86 22.79
N GLU A 139 -8.08 -30.71 22.39
CA GLU A 139 -6.66 -30.38 22.56
C GLU A 139 -6.22 -29.23 21.63
N PRO A 140 -5.83 -28.05 22.17
CA PRO A 140 -5.63 -26.85 21.35
C PRO A 140 -4.51 -27.00 20.34
N TRP A 141 -3.43 -27.70 20.71
CA TRP A 141 -2.31 -27.95 19.82
C TRP A 141 -2.66 -28.90 18.68
N ALA A 142 -3.56 -29.86 18.91
CA ALA A 142 -4.05 -30.75 17.88
C ALA A 142 -5.00 -30.02 16.92
N GLN A 143 -5.92 -29.21 17.44
CA GLN A 143 -6.80 -28.35 16.64
C GLN A 143 -5.98 -27.42 15.73
N TYR A 144 -4.95 -26.79 16.29
CA TYR A 144 -4.00 -25.97 15.54
C TYR A 144 -3.29 -26.77 14.44
N ARG A 145 -2.69 -27.92 14.76
CA ARG A 145 -1.95 -28.72 13.77
C ARG A 145 -2.84 -29.24 12.67
N LEU A 146 -4.06 -29.67 13.00
CA LEU A 146 -5.03 -30.15 12.04
C LEU A 146 -5.50 -29.03 11.12
N GLY A 147 -5.76 -27.83 11.66
CA GLY A 147 -6.10 -26.65 10.86
C GLY A 147 -5.03 -26.31 9.82
N MET A 148 -3.74 -26.40 10.18
CA MET A 148 -2.64 -26.21 9.24
C MET A 148 -2.58 -27.29 8.12
N MET A 149 -3.06 -28.50 8.41
CA MET A 149 -3.06 -29.59 7.43
C MET A 149 -4.20 -29.42 6.43
N TYR A 150 -5.38 -29.00 6.89
CA TYR A 150 -6.50 -28.60 6.01
C TYR A 150 -6.18 -27.35 5.18
N GLU A 151 -5.50 -26.35 5.75
CA GLU A 151 -5.04 -25.16 5.01
C GLU A 151 -4.14 -25.54 3.83
N LYS A 152 -3.24 -26.51 4.02
CA LYS A 152 -2.20 -26.87 3.05
C LYS A 152 -2.56 -28.07 2.17
N GLY A 153 -3.72 -28.69 2.39
CA GLY A 153 -4.10 -29.95 1.73
C GLY A 153 -3.08 -31.08 1.95
N ARG A 154 -2.45 -31.15 3.13
CA ARG A 154 -1.46 -32.19 3.46
C ARG A 154 -2.12 -33.29 4.26
N GLY A 155 -2.15 -34.51 3.73
CA GLY A 155 -2.78 -35.67 4.40
C GLY A 155 -4.31 -35.66 4.40
N VAL A 156 -4.93 -34.56 3.95
CA VAL A 156 -6.37 -34.36 3.75
C VAL A 156 -6.59 -33.47 2.54
N GLU A 157 -7.78 -33.52 1.94
CA GLU A 157 -8.19 -32.54 0.93
C GLU A 157 -8.15 -31.13 1.54
N GLN A 158 -7.74 -30.16 0.72
CA GLN A 158 -7.63 -28.78 1.18
C GLN A 158 -9.03 -28.22 1.49
N ASP A 159 -9.22 -27.75 2.72
CA ASP A 159 -10.49 -27.18 3.17
C ASP A 159 -10.22 -25.97 4.07
N TYR A 160 -10.43 -24.79 3.50
CA TYR A 160 -10.24 -23.54 4.22
C TYR A 160 -11.30 -23.31 5.30
N ALA A 161 -12.53 -23.79 5.11
CA ALA A 161 -13.61 -23.59 6.07
C ALA A 161 -13.35 -24.42 7.34
N GLU A 162 -12.94 -25.68 7.17
CA GLU A 162 -12.59 -26.53 8.29
C GLU A 162 -11.29 -26.09 8.99
N ALA A 163 -10.30 -25.60 8.22
CA ALA A 163 -9.10 -24.99 8.79
C ALA A 163 -9.45 -23.79 9.69
N LEU A 164 -10.34 -22.90 9.23
CA LEU A 164 -10.83 -21.76 10.00
C LEU A 164 -11.57 -22.20 11.26
N ARG A 165 -12.47 -23.19 11.17
CA ARG A 165 -13.20 -23.73 12.33
C ARG A 165 -12.24 -24.27 13.40
N LEU A 166 -11.20 -25.00 13.00
CA LEU A 166 -10.21 -25.59 13.90
C LEU A 166 -9.30 -24.53 14.52
N PHE A 167 -8.87 -23.54 13.74
CA PHE A 167 -8.09 -22.42 14.25
C PHE A 167 -8.90 -21.58 15.25
N ARG A 168 -10.22 -21.43 15.04
CA ARG A 168 -11.13 -20.77 15.98
C ARG A 168 -11.21 -21.52 17.31
N LEU A 169 -11.40 -22.84 17.29
CA LEU A 169 -11.41 -23.67 18.50
C LEU A 169 -10.09 -23.61 19.27
N ALA A 170 -8.96 -23.56 18.55
CA ALA A 170 -7.64 -23.40 19.16
C ALA A 170 -7.43 -21.99 19.74
N ALA A 171 -7.98 -20.96 19.10
CA ALA A 171 -7.86 -19.57 19.51
C ALA A 171 -8.60 -19.26 20.81
N ASP A 172 -9.78 -19.86 21.01
CA ASP A 172 -10.56 -19.76 22.25
C ASP A 172 -9.81 -20.28 23.49
N GLN A 173 -8.73 -21.06 23.30
CA GLN A 173 -7.99 -21.75 24.35
C GLN A 173 -6.52 -21.30 24.48
N GLY A 174 -6.02 -20.41 23.61
CA GLY A 174 -4.66 -19.86 23.74
C GLY A 174 -4.05 -19.20 22.50
N GLU A 175 -2.86 -18.64 22.69
CA GLU A 175 -2.15 -17.73 21.77
C GLU A 175 -1.85 -18.32 20.37
N ALA A 176 -1.55 -19.62 20.28
CA ALA A 176 -1.15 -20.24 19.02
C ALA A 176 -2.28 -20.31 17.98
N GLY A 177 -3.54 -20.46 18.44
CA GLY A 177 -4.72 -20.49 17.57
C GLY A 177 -5.04 -19.12 16.97
N VAL A 178 -4.95 -18.05 17.77
CA VAL A 178 -5.24 -16.67 17.35
C VAL A 178 -4.34 -16.24 16.20
N ARG A 179 -3.03 -16.47 16.30
CA ARG A 179 -2.06 -16.04 15.27
C ARG A 179 -2.27 -16.72 13.92
N SER A 180 -2.68 -18.00 13.90
CA SER A 180 -2.88 -18.75 12.65
C SER A 180 -4.28 -18.62 12.07
N PHE A 181 -5.31 -18.45 12.91
CA PHE A 181 -6.64 -18.05 12.46
C PHE A 181 -6.56 -16.73 11.66
N VAL A 182 -5.87 -15.75 12.23
CA VAL A 182 -5.78 -14.41 11.64
C VAL A 182 -4.88 -14.37 10.40
N ARG A 183 -3.80 -15.16 10.37
CA ARG A 183 -2.98 -15.36 9.16
C ARG A 183 -3.83 -15.91 8.00
N LEU A 184 -4.66 -16.93 8.27
CA LEU A 184 -5.49 -17.54 7.24
C LEU A 184 -6.55 -16.57 6.71
N MET A 185 -7.20 -15.81 7.60
CA MET A 185 -8.15 -14.77 7.23
C MET A 185 -7.50 -13.64 6.41
N SER A 186 -6.25 -13.29 6.70
CA SER A 186 -5.50 -12.27 5.93
C SER A 186 -5.04 -12.77 4.56
N ALA A 187 -4.77 -14.08 4.43
CA ALA A 187 -4.31 -14.72 3.19
C ALA A 187 -5.47 -15.12 2.26
N GLY A 188 -6.67 -15.33 2.80
CA GLY A 188 -7.92 -15.49 2.04
C GLY A 188 -8.36 -14.16 1.46
N GLY A 189 -7.68 -13.71 0.41
CA GLY A 189 -8.02 -12.49 -0.30
C GLY A 189 -9.47 -12.53 -0.81
N HIS A 190 -10.17 -11.42 -0.57
CA HIS A 190 -11.42 -10.99 -1.19
C HIS A 190 -12.72 -11.63 -0.66
N GLY A 191 -13.48 -10.79 0.05
CA GLY A 191 -14.83 -10.47 -0.39
C GLY A 191 -15.96 -11.36 0.13
N ILE A 192 -16.13 -11.43 1.44
CA ILE A 192 -17.45 -11.67 2.05
C ILE A 192 -17.56 -10.71 3.23
N GLU A 193 -18.51 -9.76 3.22
CA GLU A 193 -18.73 -8.81 4.34
C GLU A 193 -18.86 -9.51 5.70
N GLN A 194 -19.35 -10.75 5.68
CA GLN A 194 -19.47 -11.63 6.84
C GLN A 194 -18.11 -12.08 7.40
N MET A 195 -17.11 -12.30 6.53
CA MET A 195 -15.73 -12.62 6.91
C MET A 195 -15.00 -11.39 7.45
N ASP A 196 -15.26 -10.19 6.91
CA ASP A 196 -14.69 -8.95 7.43
C ASP A 196 -15.22 -8.66 8.84
N ALA A 197 -16.52 -8.82 9.10
CA ALA A 197 -17.09 -8.60 10.43
C ALA A 197 -16.58 -9.62 11.47
N GLU A 198 -16.39 -10.89 11.08
CA GLU A 198 -15.79 -11.90 11.97
C GLU A 198 -14.30 -11.60 12.19
N ALA A 199 -13.56 -11.25 11.15
CA ALA A 199 -12.16 -10.84 11.26
C ALA A 199 -12.00 -9.62 12.19
N CYS A 200 -12.88 -8.61 12.10
CA CYS A 200 -12.90 -7.47 13.02
C CYS A 200 -12.98 -7.91 14.48
N ARG A 201 -13.85 -8.86 14.80
CA ARG A 201 -13.99 -9.35 16.19
C ARG A 201 -12.70 -9.98 16.70
N TRP A 202 -12.03 -10.78 15.87
CA TRP A 202 -10.79 -11.44 16.23
C TRP A 202 -9.60 -10.48 16.29
N TYR A 203 -9.48 -9.55 15.35
CA TYR A 203 -8.49 -8.48 15.42
C TYR A 203 -8.70 -7.63 16.66
N ARG A 204 -9.95 -7.33 17.03
CA ARG A 204 -10.25 -6.60 18.28
C ARG A 204 -9.80 -7.39 19.51
N LEU A 205 -10.13 -8.67 19.60
CA LEU A 205 -9.71 -9.51 20.74
C LEU A 205 -8.18 -9.57 20.87
N ALA A 206 -7.46 -9.70 19.75
CA ALA A 206 -6.00 -9.67 19.74
C ALA A 206 -5.45 -8.26 20.05
N ALA A 207 -6.06 -7.21 19.52
CA ALA A 207 -5.68 -5.83 19.77
C ALA A 207 -5.84 -5.44 21.25
N GLU A 208 -6.91 -5.92 21.89
CA GLU A 208 -7.18 -5.78 23.33
C GLU A 208 -6.16 -6.53 24.20
N GLN A 209 -5.55 -7.60 23.68
CA GLN A 209 -4.42 -8.29 24.32
C GLN A 209 -3.07 -7.58 24.10
N GLY A 210 -3.05 -6.46 23.37
CA GLY A 210 -1.86 -5.63 23.20
C GLY A 210 -1.04 -5.92 21.94
N TYR A 211 -1.46 -6.85 21.06
CA TYR A 211 -0.68 -7.17 19.87
C TYR A 211 -0.67 -6.01 18.86
N ALA A 212 0.48 -5.36 18.67
CA ALA A 212 0.64 -4.20 17.77
C ALA A 212 0.12 -4.43 16.35
N TRP A 213 0.45 -5.57 15.74
CA TRP A 213 -0.02 -5.93 14.40
C TRP A 213 -1.57 -6.04 14.33
N ALA A 214 -2.23 -6.48 15.41
CA ALA A 214 -3.68 -6.61 15.45
C ALA A 214 -4.34 -5.24 15.67
N GLN A 215 -3.71 -4.39 16.48
CA GLN A 215 -4.10 -2.99 16.67
C GLN A 215 -4.01 -2.22 15.34
N TYR A 216 -2.93 -2.39 14.58
CA TYR A 216 -2.80 -1.86 13.22
C TYR A 216 -3.94 -2.34 12.29
N ARG A 217 -4.25 -3.65 12.30
CA ARG A 217 -5.29 -4.21 11.43
C ARG A 217 -6.69 -3.72 11.79
N ILE A 218 -7.05 -3.71 13.07
CA ILE A 218 -8.37 -3.21 13.49
C ILE A 218 -8.51 -1.70 13.20
N ALA A 219 -7.43 -0.93 13.32
CA ALA A 219 -7.41 0.48 12.93
C ALA A 219 -7.73 0.67 11.45
N PHE A 220 -7.09 -0.13 10.57
CA PHE A 220 -7.38 -0.12 9.14
C PHE A 220 -8.85 -0.47 8.84
N MET A 221 -9.43 -1.42 9.55
CA MET A 221 -10.83 -1.82 9.37
C MET A 221 -11.80 -0.70 9.73
N TYR A 222 -11.57 0.00 10.85
CA TYR A 222 -12.34 1.19 11.20
C TYR A 222 -12.16 2.34 10.22
N MET A 223 -10.93 2.58 9.72
CA MET A 223 -10.67 3.65 8.76
C MET A 223 -11.33 3.41 7.40
N SER A 224 -11.46 2.15 6.99
CA SER A 224 -12.00 1.74 5.69
C SER A 224 -13.48 1.33 5.72
N GLY A 225 -14.09 1.21 6.91
CA GLY A 225 -15.44 0.71 7.07
C GLY A 225 -15.62 -0.78 6.68
N ARG A 226 -14.53 -1.57 6.66
CA ARG A 226 -14.58 -2.99 6.31
C ARG A 226 -14.90 -3.82 7.55
N GLY A 227 -16.08 -4.45 7.57
CA GLY A 227 -16.51 -5.33 8.67
C GLY A 227 -16.99 -4.61 9.94
N VAL A 228 -16.78 -3.30 10.03
CA VAL A 228 -17.27 -2.40 11.07
C VAL A 228 -17.70 -1.08 10.44
N GLU A 229 -18.57 -0.33 11.11
CA GLU A 229 -18.89 1.05 10.70
C GLU A 229 -17.61 1.90 10.68
N GLN A 230 -17.48 2.75 9.66
CA GLN A 230 -16.30 3.59 9.51
C GLN A 230 -16.21 4.57 10.70
N ASP A 231 -15.09 4.56 11.39
CA ASP A 231 -14.81 5.43 12.53
C ASP A 231 -13.33 5.84 12.53
N ASP A 232 -13.06 7.04 12.02
CA ASP A 232 -11.69 7.56 11.94
C ASP A 232 -11.10 7.84 13.33
N ALA A 233 -11.92 8.16 14.34
CA ALA A 233 -11.43 8.45 15.68
C ALA A 233 -10.96 7.16 16.37
N GLU A 234 -11.74 6.09 16.25
CA GLU A 234 -11.37 4.77 16.77
C GLU A 234 -10.20 4.18 15.98
N ALA A 235 -10.15 4.38 14.66
CA ALA A 235 -8.98 4.04 13.85
C ALA A 235 -7.71 4.75 14.36
N CYS A 236 -7.78 6.05 14.60
CA CYS A 236 -6.63 6.81 15.11
C CYS A 236 -6.19 6.31 16.49
N ARG A 237 -7.12 5.95 17.38
CA ARG A 237 -6.80 5.38 18.69
C ARG A 237 -6.03 4.08 18.57
N TRP A 238 -6.47 3.15 17.72
CA TRP A 238 -5.80 1.87 17.52
C TRP A 238 -4.46 2.01 16.78
N TYR A 239 -4.36 2.88 15.78
CA TYR A 239 -3.08 3.20 15.14
C TYR A 239 -2.09 3.77 16.15
N ARG A 240 -2.51 4.64 17.07
CA ARG A 240 -1.65 5.17 18.14
C ARG A 240 -1.08 4.05 19.02
N LEU A 241 -1.92 3.13 19.49
CA LEU A 241 -1.46 2.00 20.31
C LEU A 241 -0.43 1.12 19.58
N ALA A 242 -0.63 0.86 18.28
CA ALA A 242 0.32 0.10 17.48
C ALA A 242 1.62 0.89 17.20
N ALA A 243 1.49 2.18 16.89
CA ALA A 243 2.60 3.07 16.57
C ALA A 243 3.54 3.30 17.76
N GLU A 244 2.98 3.43 18.97
CA GLU A 244 3.72 3.53 20.24
C GLU A 244 4.53 2.25 20.54
N GLN A 245 4.13 1.10 19.98
CA GLN A 245 4.88 -0.15 20.06
C GLN A 245 5.94 -0.30 18.97
N GLY A 246 6.09 0.69 18.09
CA GLY A 246 7.11 0.70 17.04
C GLY A 246 6.66 0.14 15.69
N GLU A 247 5.38 -0.20 15.51
CA GLU A 247 4.88 -0.73 14.22
C GLU A 247 4.95 0.36 13.12
N ALA A 248 5.86 0.20 12.16
CA ALA A 248 6.17 1.23 11.15
C ALA A 248 4.96 1.59 10.26
N ASP A 249 4.15 0.59 9.85
CA ASP A 249 2.93 0.83 9.09
C ASP A 249 1.95 1.69 9.91
N ALA A 250 1.76 1.38 11.18
CA ALA A 250 0.86 2.14 12.05
C ALA A 250 1.34 3.57 12.30
N GLN A 251 2.65 3.77 12.47
CA GLN A 251 3.25 5.10 12.57
C GLN A 251 2.97 5.93 11.31
N SER A 252 3.15 5.34 10.13
CA SER A 252 2.88 6.01 8.86
C SER A 252 1.40 6.41 8.74
N TRP A 253 0.49 5.49 9.02
CA TRP A 253 -0.95 5.77 8.96
C TRP A 253 -1.38 6.80 10.00
N LEU A 254 -0.83 6.75 11.22
CA LEU A 254 -1.08 7.77 12.22
C LEU A 254 -0.60 9.15 11.76
N GLY A 255 0.57 9.23 11.12
CA GLY A 255 1.07 10.45 10.49
C GLY A 255 0.08 11.02 9.47
N PHE A 256 -0.49 10.16 8.62
CA PHE A 256 -1.52 10.55 7.66
C PHE A 256 -2.82 11.03 8.31
N MET A 257 -3.26 10.40 9.40
CA MET A 257 -4.45 10.82 10.15
C MET A 257 -4.27 12.25 10.69
N TYR A 258 -3.09 12.58 11.23
CA TYR A 258 -2.74 13.94 11.63
C TYR A 258 -2.60 14.91 10.46
N GLU A 259 -1.98 14.50 9.34
CA GLU A 259 -1.80 15.36 8.15
C GLU A 259 -3.13 15.79 7.52
N LYS A 260 -4.15 14.92 7.59
CA LYS A 260 -5.49 15.16 7.03
C LYS A 260 -6.54 15.59 8.05
N GLY A 261 -6.22 15.53 9.35
CA GLY A 261 -7.20 15.74 10.41
C GLY A 261 -8.32 14.69 10.43
N ARG A 262 -8.02 13.44 10.07
CA ARG A 262 -8.99 12.32 10.10
C ARG A 262 -9.02 11.71 11.49
N GLY A 263 -10.14 11.83 12.18
CA GLY A 263 -10.31 11.28 13.55
C GLY A 263 -9.52 12.01 14.64
N VAL A 264 -8.71 13.00 14.27
CA VAL A 264 -7.93 13.89 15.16
C VAL A 264 -7.87 15.29 14.57
N THR A 265 -7.57 16.29 15.39
CA THR A 265 -7.28 17.64 14.89
C THR A 265 -6.05 17.58 13.98
N GLN A 266 -6.12 18.27 12.82
CA GLN A 266 -5.01 18.33 11.89
C GLN A 266 -3.77 18.95 12.57
N ASP A 267 -2.64 18.27 12.47
CA ASP A 267 -1.37 18.70 13.04
C ASP A 267 -0.21 18.21 12.18
N ASP A 268 0.35 19.11 11.36
CA ASP A 268 1.45 18.75 10.46
C ASP A 268 2.75 18.45 11.21
N VAL A 269 2.94 18.98 12.44
CA VAL A 269 4.15 18.73 13.25
C VAL A 269 4.12 17.31 13.80
N GLU A 270 2.99 16.88 14.37
CA GLU A 270 2.82 15.49 14.80
C GLU A 270 2.83 14.53 13.61
N ALA A 271 2.20 14.89 12.48
CA ALA A 271 2.29 14.09 11.25
C ALA A 271 3.74 13.84 10.84
N CYS A 272 4.55 14.90 10.80
CA CYS A 272 5.96 14.80 10.44
C CYS A 272 6.75 13.92 11.42
N ARG A 273 6.47 14.02 12.72
CA ARG A 273 7.12 13.19 13.75
C ARG A 273 6.82 11.70 13.55
N TRP A 274 5.57 11.33 13.27
CA TRP A 274 5.20 9.94 13.05
C TRP A 274 5.74 9.39 11.73
N TYR A 275 5.71 10.20 10.66
CA TYR A 275 6.37 9.83 9.40
C TYR A 275 7.88 9.64 9.59
N TRP A 276 8.54 10.47 10.40
CA TRP A 276 9.97 10.32 10.70
C TRP A 276 10.28 8.97 11.38
N LEU A 277 9.52 8.59 12.40
CA LEU A 277 9.69 7.30 13.09
C LEU A 277 9.53 6.10 12.14
N ALA A 278 8.55 6.15 11.23
CA ALA A 278 8.36 5.08 10.24
C ALA A 278 9.44 5.08 9.15
N ALA A 279 9.85 6.27 8.70
CA ALA A 279 10.85 6.46 7.65
C ALA A 279 12.24 5.96 8.09
N GLU A 280 12.60 6.17 9.36
CA GLU A 280 13.84 5.63 9.95
C GLU A 280 13.85 4.09 9.97
N GLN A 281 12.69 3.45 10.05
CA GLN A 281 12.55 2.00 9.97
C GLN A 281 12.56 1.47 8.54
N GLY A 282 12.67 2.35 7.53
CA GLY A 282 12.76 1.98 6.13
C GLY A 282 11.42 1.95 5.39
N GLU A 283 10.31 2.37 5.99
CA GLU A 283 9.00 2.31 5.33
C GLU A 283 8.94 3.28 4.13
N PRO A 284 8.81 2.79 2.87
CA PRO A 284 8.96 3.63 1.69
C PRO A 284 7.92 4.75 1.57
N TRP A 285 6.68 4.49 1.99
CA TRP A 285 5.61 5.48 1.88
C TRP A 285 5.81 6.64 2.85
N ALA A 286 6.29 6.38 4.07
CA ALA A 286 6.64 7.37 5.08
C ALA A 286 7.86 8.16 4.68
N GLN A 287 8.89 7.51 4.11
CA GLN A 287 10.03 8.22 3.52
C GLN A 287 9.58 9.19 2.43
N TYR A 288 8.71 8.77 1.52
CA TYR A 288 8.11 9.65 0.53
C TYR A 288 7.32 10.80 1.15
N ARG A 289 6.43 10.51 2.12
CA ARG A 289 5.62 11.53 2.81
C ARG A 289 6.49 12.54 3.54
N LEU A 290 7.53 12.08 4.23
CA LEU A 290 8.48 12.93 4.93
C LEU A 290 9.25 13.82 3.95
N GLY A 291 9.65 13.29 2.79
CA GLY A 291 10.21 14.09 1.70
C GLY A 291 9.29 15.23 1.27
N MET A 292 7.98 14.96 1.15
CA MET A 292 6.98 16.00 0.83
C MET A 292 6.81 17.05 1.93
N MET A 293 6.93 16.65 3.20
CA MET A 293 6.85 17.57 4.34
C MET A 293 8.01 18.56 4.32
N TYR A 294 9.24 18.08 4.06
CA TYR A 294 10.43 18.92 3.88
C TYR A 294 10.36 19.79 2.63
N GLU A 295 9.91 19.26 1.48
CA GLU A 295 9.80 20.03 0.23
C GLU A 295 8.84 21.23 0.37
N LYS A 296 7.76 21.06 1.16
CA LYS A 296 6.70 22.07 1.33
C LYS A 296 6.83 22.89 2.61
N GLY A 297 7.77 22.55 3.50
CA GLY A 297 7.86 23.15 4.83
C GLY A 297 6.61 22.95 5.70
N ARG A 298 5.94 21.79 5.58
CA ARG A 298 4.76 21.45 6.40
C ARG A 298 5.20 20.69 7.64
N GLY A 299 4.95 21.25 8.82
CA GLY A 299 5.34 20.63 10.10
C GLY A 299 6.84 20.67 10.41
N VAL A 300 7.67 21.05 9.44
CA VAL A 300 9.12 21.24 9.52
C VAL A 300 9.54 22.44 8.68
N THR A 301 10.73 22.99 8.94
CA THR A 301 11.31 24.02 8.07
C THR A 301 11.54 23.42 6.67
N GLN A 302 11.22 24.19 5.63
CA GLN A 302 11.43 23.76 4.25
C GLN A 302 12.92 23.48 3.99
N ASP A 303 13.22 22.30 3.45
CA ASP A 303 14.57 21.85 3.14
C ASP A 303 14.56 20.88 1.94
N ASP A 304 14.91 21.40 0.76
CA ASP A 304 14.94 20.60 -0.47
C ASP A 304 16.05 19.52 -0.44
N VAL A 305 17.11 19.70 0.35
CA VAL A 305 18.22 18.73 0.46
C VAL A 305 17.77 17.51 1.25
N GLU A 306 17.10 17.72 2.40
CA GLU A 306 16.50 16.62 3.15
C GLU A 306 15.34 15.97 2.39
N ALA A 307 14.52 16.76 1.67
CA ALA A 307 13.49 16.20 0.80
C ALA A 307 14.09 15.22 -0.24
N CYS A 308 15.15 15.64 -0.94
CA CYS A 308 15.89 14.80 -1.88
C CYS A 308 16.43 13.52 -1.23
N ARG A 309 16.98 13.61 -0.02
CA ARG A 309 17.51 12.45 0.71
C ARG A 309 16.41 11.42 0.98
N TRP A 310 15.26 11.85 1.49
CA TRP A 310 14.15 10.95 1.81
C TRP A 310 13.46 10.38 0.56
N TYR A 311 13.27 11.20 -0.48
CA TYR A 311 12.79 10.70 -1.76
C TYR A 311 13.74 9.66 -2.37
N ARG A 312 15.05 9.87 -2.30
CA ARG A 312 16.04 8.90 -2.81
C ARG A 312 15.92 7.55 -2.08
N LEU A 313 15.82 7.56 -0.74
CA LEU A 313 15.67 6.32 0.04
C LEU A 313 14.41 5.53 -0.37
N ALA A 314 13.26 6.21 -0.53
CA ALA A 314 12.03 5.56 -0.99
C ALA A 314 12.13 5.07 -2.45
N ALA A 315 12.78 5.86 -3.31
CA ALA A 315 12.95 5.56 -4.73
C ALA A 315 13.85 4.34 -4.97
N GLU A 316 14.92 4.20 -4.19
CA GLU A 316 15.83 3.04 -4.20
C GLU A 316 15.14 1.74 -3.79
N GLN A 317 14.07 1.83 -2.98
CA GLN A 317 13.20 0.71 -2.63
C GLN A 317 12.13 0.40 -3.69
N GLY A 318 12.11 1.15 -4.79
CA GLY A 318 11.17 0.93 -5.90
C GLY A 318 9.88 1.76 -5.83
N TYR A 319 9.73 2.67 -4.86
CA TYR A 319 8.48 3.42 -4.72
C TYR A 319 8.30 4.44 -5.86
N ALA A 320 7.37 4.16 -6.79
CA ALA A 320 7.20 4.90 -8.05
C ALA A 320 7.01 6.42 -7.86
N TRP A 321 6.17 6.84 -6.91
CA TRP A 321 5.97 8.27 -6.62
C TRP A 321 7.24 8.97 -6.11
N ALA A 322 8.09 8.26 -5.35
CA ALA A 322 9.37 8.82 -4.93
C ALA A 322 10.39 8.86 -6.08
N GLN A 323 10.40 7.87 -6.96
CA GLN A 323 11.20 7.87 -8.18
C GLN A 323 10.84 9.06 -9.09
N TYR A 324 9.54 9.32 -9.25
CA TYR A 324 9.04 10.50 -9.95
C TYR A 324 9.53 11.82 -9.29
N ARG A 325 9.41 11.94 -7.96
CA ARG A 325 9.84 13.16 -7.26
C ARG A 325 11.34 13.38 -7.31
N ILE A 326 12.16 12.35 -7.09
CA ILE A 326 13.62 12.50 -7.14
C ILE A 326 14.08 12.84 -8.58
N ALA A 327 13.42 12.30 -9.60
CA ALA A 327 13.65 12.69 -10.99
C ALA A 327 13.41 14.19 -11.23
N PHE A 328 12.30 14.72 -10.71
CA PHE A 328 12.00 16.15 -10.78
C PHE A 328 13.04 17.00 -10.05
N MET A 329 13.50 16.57 -8.88
CA MET A 329 14.53 17.29 -8.13
C MET A 329 15.85 17.38 -8.91
N TYR A 330 16.30 16.27 -9.50
CA TYR A 330 17.47 16.27 -10.41
C TYR A 330 17.27 17.13 -11.66
N MET A 331 16.08 17.09 -12.28
CA MET A 331 15.77 17.88 -13.47
C MET A 331 15.77 19.39 -13.17
N SER A 332 15.32 19.79 -11.99
CA SER A 332 15.21 21.19 -11.58
C SER A 332 16.46 21.75 -10.88
N GLY A 333 17.36 20.87 -10.42
CA GLY A 333 18.47 21.24 -9.54
C GLY A 333 18.03 21.69 -8.14
N ARG A 334 16.84 21.28 -7.68
CA ARG A 334 16.35 21.60 -6.32
C ARG A 334 16.89 20.59 -5.32
N GLY A 335 17.63 21.06 -4.31
CA GLY A 335 18.20 20.23 -3.25
C GLY A 335 19.33 19.28 -3.69
N VAL A 336 19.59 19.16 -4.99
CA VAL A 336 20.67 18.38 -5.61
C VAL A 336 21.20 19.15 -6.82
N GLU A 337 22.43 18.85 -7.26
CA GLU A 337 22.94 19.38 -8.52
C GLU A 337 22.08 18.91 -9.69
N GLN A 338 21.83 19.81 -10.65
CA GLN A 338 21.00 19.50 -11.80
C GLN A 338 21.66 18.41 -12.66
N ASP A 339 20.96 17.31 -12.87
CA ASP A 339 21.41 16.20 -13.71
C ASP A 339 20.23 15.61 -14.50
N ASP A 340 20.15 16.00 -15.77
CA ASP A 340 19.08 15.56 -16.65
C ASP A 340 19.17 14.06 -16.99
N ALA A 341 20.37 13.47 -17.00
CA ALA A 341 20.55 12.06 -17.29
C ALA A 341 20.07 11.20 -16.12
N GLU A 342 20.39 11.59 -14.90
CA GLU A 342 19.90 10.93 -13.70
C GLU A 342 18.38 11.13 -13.53
N ALA A 343 17.86 12.34 -13.84
CA ALA A 343 16.43 12.57 -13.90
C ALA A 343 15.72 11.64 -14.88
N CYS A 344 16.26 11.48 -16.11
CA CYS A 344 15.69 10.58 -17.11
C CYS A 344 15.69 9.12 -16.63
N ARG A 345 16.78 8.68 -15.97
CA ARG A 345 16.87 7.34 -15.38
C ARG A 345 15.76 7.09 -14.34
N TRP A 346 15.55 8.02 -13.42
CA TRP A 346 14.50 7.89 -12.40
C TRP A 346 13.08 8.01 -12.96
N TYR A 347 12.84 8.91 -13.92
CA TYR A 347 11.56 8.98 -14.63
C TYR A 347 11.26 7.67 -15.35
N ARG A 348 12.26 7.03 -15.97
CA ARG A 348 12.09 5.72 -16.61
C ARG A 348 11.64 4.64 -15.63
N LEU A 349 12.28 4.55 -14.45
CA LEU A 349 11.89 3.57 -13.44
C LEU A 349 10.44 3.76 -12.96
N ALA A 350 10.00 5.00 -12.74
CA ALA A 350 8.62 5.29 -12.36
C ALA A 350 7.62 5.02 -13.51
N ALA A 351 8.00 5.40 -14.74
CA ALA A 351 7.18 5.25 -15.93
C ALA A 351 6.93 3.77 -16.29
N GLU A 352 7.93 2.92 -16.11
CA GLU A 352 7.84 1.46 -16.31
C GLU A 352 6.91 0.79 -15.28
N GLN A 353 6.68 1.41 -14.13
CA GLN A 353 5.69 0.98 -13.13
C GLN A 353 4.27 1.51 -13.42
N GLY A 354 4.09 2.28 -14.49
CA GLY A 354 2.78 2.81 -14.90
C GLY A 354 2.48 4.23 -14.41
N GLU A 355 3.41 4.93 -13.75
CA GLU A 355 3.14 6.28 -13.23
C GLU A 355 2.96 7.29 -14.37
N ALA A 356 1.74 7.80 -14.55
CA ALA A 356 1.36 8.60 -15.71
C ALA A 356 2.16 9.91 -15.82
N ASP A 357 2.34 10.63 -14.70
CA ASP A 357 3.15 11.85 -14.66
C ASP A 357 4.59 11.56 -15.11
N ALA A 358 5.19 10.46 -14.64
CA ALA A 358 6.55 10.08 -15.01
C ALA A 358 6.67 9.70 -16.49
N GLN A 359 5.66 9.01 -17.04
CA GLN A 359 5.59 8.71 -18.47
C GLN A 359 5.55 9.99 -19.31
N SER A 360 4.75 10.98 -18.93
CA SER A 360 4.68 12.27 -19.63
C SER A 360 6.02 13.00 -19.61
N TRP A 361 6.66 13.09 -18.43
CA TRP A 361 7.97 13.74 -18.31
C TRP A 361 9.07 12.98 -19.06
N LEU A 362 9.05 11.66 -19.05
CA LEU A 362 9.98 10.87 -19.86
C LEU A 362 9.79 11.11 -21.35
N GLY A 363 8.53 11.21 -21.81
CA GLY A 363 8.21 11.60 -23.18
C GLY A 363 8.80 12.96 -23.54
N PHE A 364 8.72 13.93 -22.63
CA PHE A 364 9.34 15.25 -22.82
C PHE A 364 10.87 15.21 -22.87
N MET A 365 11.50 14.39 -22.03
CA MET A 365 12.96 14.22 -22.04
C MET A 365 13.43 13.69 -23.41
N TYR A 366 12.73 12.71 -23.99
CA TYR A 366 12.99 12.25 -25.36
C TYR A 366 12.64 13.29 -26.44
N GLU A 367 11.53 14.03 -26.30
CA GLU A 367 11.09 15.06 -27.26
C GLU A 367 12.12 16.19 -27.40
N LYS A 368 12.83 16.50 -26.31
CA LYS A 368 13.84 17.57 -26.24
C LYS A 368 15.29 17.08 -26.29
N GLY A 369 15.52 15.77 -26.21
CA GLY A 369 16.88 15.22 -26.06
C GLY A 369 17.56 15.66 -24.76
N ARG A 370 16.78 15.78 -23.68
CA ARG A 370 17.25 16.24 -22.37
C ARG A 370 17.65 15.03 -21.53
N GLY A 371 18.94 14.88 -21.23
CA GLY A 371 19.49 13.71 -20.51
C GLY A 371 19.52 12.40 -21.31
N VAL A 372 18.94 12.38 -22.50
CA VAL A 372 18.91 11.26 -23.45
C VAL A 372 19.02 11.78 -24.89
N THR A 373 19.38 10.92 -25.84
CA THR A 373 19.31 11.27 -27.26
C THR A 373 17.86 11.57 -27.64
N GLN A 374 17.65 12.65 -28.41
CA GLN A 374 16.33 13.03 -28.88
C GLN A 374 15.73 11.90 -29.73
N ASP A 375 14.51 11.49 -29.41
CA ASP A 375 13.78 10.45 -30.12
C ASP A 375 12.27 10.74 -30.07
N ASP A 376 11.74 11.27 -31.16
CA ASP A 376 10.33 11.63 -31.25
C ASP A 376 9.41 10.40 -31.25
N VAL A 377 9.89 9.22 -31.67
CA VAL A 377 9.10 7.98 -31.69
C VAL A 377 8.91 7.46 -30.26
N GLU A 378 10.00 7.40 -29.48
CA GLU A 378 9.92 7.04 -28.07
C GLU A 378 9.14 8.11 -27.27
N ALA A 379 9.35 9.39 -27.56
CA ALA A 379 8.56 10.46 -26.94
C ALA A 379 7.05 10.24 -27.16
N CYS A 380 6.64 9.97 -28.40
CA CYS A 380 5.23 9.72 -28.73
C CYS A 380 4.70 8.47 -28.02
N ARG A 381 5.50 7.41 -27.90
CA ARG A 381 5.11 6.18 -27.19
C ARG A 381 4.84 6.44 -25.71
N TRP A 382 5.71 7.18 -25.03
CA TRP A 382 5.52 7.51 -23.61
C TRP A 382 4.35 8.46 -23.38
N TYR A 383 4.18 9.47 -24.25
CA TYR A 383 2.97 10.31 -24.21
C TYR A 383 1.69 9.52 -24.43
N TRP A 384 1.70 8.52 -25.32
CA TRP A 384 0.55 7.66 -25.55
C TRP A 384 0.16 6.87 -24.29
N LEU A 385 1.13 6.25 -23.61
CA LEU A 385 0.87 5.52 -22.36
C LEU A 385 0.26 6.41 -21.26
N ALA A 386 0.78 7.62 -21.09
CA ALA A 386 0.23 8.57 -20.12
C ALA A 386 -1.15 9.10 -20.52
N ALA A 387 -1.35 9.38 -21.81
CA ALA A 387 -2.59 9.90 -22.36
C ALA A 387 -3.75 8.90 -22.23
N GLU A 388 -3.48 7.60 -22.40
CA GLU A 388 -4.45 6.52 -22.16
C GLU A 388 -4.92 6.45 -20.70
N GLN A 389 -4.07 6.84 -19.75
CA GLN A 389 -4.41 6.93 -18.34
C GLN A 389 -5.18 8.22 -17.98
N GLY A 390 -5.40 9.10 -18.95
CA GLY A 390 -6.15 10.33 -18.76
C GLY A 390 -5.30 11.57 -18.45
N GLU A 391 -3.97 11.48 -18.47
CA GLU A 391 -3.11 12.62 -18.09
C GLU A 391 -3.24 13.79 -19.11
N PRO A 392 -3.78 14.96 -18.70
CA PRO A 392 -4.16 16.02 -19.65
C PRO A 392 -2.98 16.60 -20.43
N TRP A 393 -1.82 16.75 -19.81
CA TRP A 393 -0.66 17.35 -20.47
C TRP A 393 -0.06 16.39 -21.52
N ALA A 394 -0.03 15.09 -21.28
CA ALA A 394 0.34 14.07 -22.25
C ALA A 394 -0.66 13.99 -23.40
N GLN A 395 -1.96 14.07 -23.13
CA GLN A 395 -2.97 14.13 -24.19
C GLN A 395 -2.74 15.36 -25.10
N TYR A 396 -2.45 16.53 -24.51
CA TYR A 396 -2.04 17.71 -25.26
C TYR A 396 -0.77 17.48 -26.09
N ARG A 397 0.28 16.93 -25.47
CA ARG A 397 1.56 16.66 -26.15
C ARG A 397 1.40 15.68 -27.30
N LEU A 398 0.63 14.61 -27.09
CA LEU A 398 0.32 13.62 -28.11
C LEU A 398 -0.47 14.23 -29.28
N GLY A 399 -1.43 15.11 -28.98
CA GLY A 399 -2.12 15.90 -29.99
C GLY A 399 -1.14 16.72 -30.85
N MET A 400 -0.13 17.34 -30.23
CA MET A 400 0.92 18.06 -30.97
C MET A 400 1.80 17.15 -31.82
N MET A 401 2.09 15.92 -31.36
CA MET A 401 2.88 14.95 -32.11
C MET A 401 2.14 14.53 -33.39
N TYR A 402 0.83 14.25 -33.30
CA TYR A 402 -0.02 13.98 -34.46
C TYR A 402 -0.21 15.19 -35.37
N GLU A 403 -0.41 16.39 -34.83
CA GLU A 403 -0.60 17.61 -35.65
C GLU A 403 0.63 17.92 -36.51
N LYS A 404 1.83 17.61 -36.00
CA LYS A 404 3.12 17.89 -36.66
C LYS A 404 3.73 16.70 -37.38
N GLY A 405 3.19 15.49 -37.20
CA GLY A 405 3.79 14.26 -37.70
C GLY A 405 5.17 13.96 -37.09
N ARG A 406 5.37 14.28 -35.80
CA ARG A 406 6.61 13.99 -35.07
C ARG A 406 6.49 12.64 -34.38
N GLY A 407 7.35 11.68 -34.73
CA GLY A 407 7.32 10.33 -34.16
C GLY A 407 6.14 9.45 -34.62
N VAL A 408 5.13 10.05 -35.26
CA VAL A 408 3.94 9.41 -35.84
C VAL A 408 3.61 10.03 -37.19
N THR A 409 2.77 9.37 -37.98
CA THR A 409 2.24 9.97 -39.21
C THR A 409 1.35 11.14 -38.85
N GLN A 410 1.46 12.25 -39.59
CA GLN A 410 0.65 13.44 -39.34
C GLN A 410 -0.84 13.10 -39.52
N ASP A 411 -1.65 13.41 -38.51
CA ASP A 411 -3.10 13.16 -38.50
C ASP A 411 -3.81 14.25 -37.69
N ASP A 412 -4.45 15.19 -38.39
CA ASP A 412 -5.17 16.28 -37.75
C ASP A 412 -6.46 15.80 -37.03
N VAL A 413 -7.04 14.68 -37.44
CA VAL A 413 -8.26 14.11 -36.81
C VAL A 413 -7.91 13.54 -35.45
N GLU A 414 -6.86 12.73 -35.38
CA GLU A 414 -6.35 12.20 -34.10
C GLU A 414 -5.80 13.34 -33.22
N ALA A 415 -5.09 14.31 -33.79
CA ALA A 415 -4.67 15.50 -33.04
C ALA A 415 -5.85 16.21 -32.38
N CYS A 416 -6.92 16.47 -33.13
CA CYS A 416 -8.12 17.11 -32.60
C CYS A 416 -8.81 16.26 -31.51
N ARG A 417 -8.81 14.94 -31.66
CA ARG A 417 -9.37 14.03 -30.65
C ARG A 417 -8.61 14.12 -29.33
N TRP A 418 -7.28 14.08 -29.36
CA TRP A 418 -6.45 14.18 -28.16
C TRP A 418 -6.52 15.58 -27.52
N TYR A 419 -6.50 16.65 -28.33
CA TYR A 419 -6.73 18.00 -27.82
C TYR A 419 -8.10 18.14 -27.15
N ARG A 420 -9.15 17.51 -27.68
CA ARG A 420 -10.49 17.52 -27.05
C ARG A 420 -10.48 16.88 -25.67
N LEU A 421 -9.88 15.70 -25.52
CA LEU A 421 -9.78 15.01 -24.23
C LEU A 421 -9.05 15.86 -23.19
N ALA A 422 -7.92 16.48 -23.55
CA ALA A 422 -7.18 17.35 -22.65
C ALA A 422 -7.95 18.64 -22.31
N ALA A 423 -8.58 19.26 -23.31
CA ALA A 423 -9.31 20.51 -23.16
C ALA A 423 -10.55 20.37 -22.25
N GLU A 424 -11.25 19.24 -22.33
CA GLU A 424 -12.39 18.90 -21.47
C GLU A 424 -11.97 18.72 -20.00
N GLN A 425 -10.72 18.34 -19.75
CA GLN A 425 -10.12 18.27 -18.41
C GLN A 425 -9.56 19.62 -17.92
N GLY A 426 -9.65 20.68 -18.72
CA GLY A 426 -9.23 22.01 -18.34
C GLY A 426 -7.83 22.43 -18.81
N GLU A 427 -7.11 21.60 -19.58
CA GLU A 427 -5.74 21.94 -20.00
C GLU A 427 -5.73 23.19 -20.94
N PRO A 428 -5.17 24.35 -20.51
CA PRO A 428 -5.31 25.61 -21.23
C PRO A 428 -4.72 25.57 -22.64
N TRP A 429 -3.56 24.92 -22.80
CA TRP A 429 -2.89 24.80 -24.09
C TRP A 429 -3.69 23.93 -25.07
N ALA A 430 -4.36 22.89 -24.57
CA ALA A 430 -5.24 22.05 -25.38
C ALA A 430 -6.51 22.80 -25.79
N GLN A 431 -7.12 23.57 -24.89
CA GLN A 431 -8.28 24.41 -25.21
C GLN A 431 -7.93 25.42 -26.31
N TYR A 432 -6.78 26.09 -26.21
CA TYR A 432 -6.27 26.97 -27.25
C TYR A 432 -6.09 26.23 -28.59
N ARG A 433 -5.39 25.08 -28.59
CA ARG A 433 -5.17 24.31 -29.83
C ARG A 433 -6.47 23.81 -30.43
N LEU A 434 -7.41 23.34 -29.62
CA LEU A 434 -8.71 22.87 -30.10
C LEU A 434 -9.52 24.02 -30.72
N GLY A 435 -9.48 25.22 -30.11
CA GLY A 435 -10.05 26.42 -30.71
C GLY A 435 -9.46 26.70 -32.11
N MET A 436 -8.15 26.56 -32.27
CA MET A 436 -7.49 26.70 -33.58
C MET A 436 -7.91 25.63 -34.60
N MET A 437 -8.14 24.39 -34.15
CA MET A 437 -8.59 23.30 -35.02
C MET A 437 -9.99 23.59 -35.57
N TYR A 438 -10.90 24.08 -34.73
CA TYR A 438 -12.24 24.52 -35.15
C TYR A 438 -12.22 25.78 -36.03
N GLU A 439 -11.42 26.80 -35.69
CA GLU A 439 -11.30 28.04 -36.49
C GLU A 439 -10.83 27.73 -37.93
N LYS A 440 -9.95 26.75 -38.09
CA LYS A 440 -9.34 26.40 -39.39
C LYS A 440 -9.99 25.20 -40.09
N GLY A 441 -10.91 24.51 -39.43
CA GLY A 441 -11.46 23.24 -39.92
C GLY A 441 -10.40 22.15 -40.13
N ARG A 442 -9.38 22.08 -39.26
CA ARG A 442 -8.34 21.05 -39.30
C ARG A 442 -8.75 19.86 -38.44
N GLY A 443 -8.92 18.68 -39.04
CA GLY A 443 -9.34 17.47 -38.33
C GLY A 443 -10.80 17.46 -37.85
N VAL A 444 -11.50 18.58 -37.98
CA VAL A 444 -12.91 18.79 -37.67
C VAL A 444 -13.53 19.76 -38.68
N THR A 445 -14.85 19.75 -38.80
CA THR A 445 -15.57 20.78 -39.58
C THR A 445 -15.30 22.15 -38.97
N GLN A 446 -15.05 23.16 -39.81
CA GLN A 446 -14.84 24.52 -39.35
C GLN A 446 -16.07 25.03 -38.58
N ASP A 447 -15.85 25.57 -37.39
CA ASP A 447 -16.89 26.11 -36.52
C ASP A 447 -16.32 27.25 -35.65
N ASP A 448 -16.57 28.48 -36.08
CA ASP A 448 -16.07 29.67 -35.38
C ASP A 448 -16.74 29.88 -34.01
N VAL A 449 -17.96 29.36 -33.80
CA VAL A 449 -18.68 29.47 -32.52
C VAL A 449 -18.02 28.57 -31.48
N GLU A 450 -17.73 27.32 -31.84
CA GLU A 450 -16.96 26.42 -30.98
C GLU A 450 -15.53 26.90 -30.78
N ALA A 451 -14.87 27.46 -31.80
CA ALA A 451 -13.55 28.07 -31.65
C ALA A 451 -13.55 29.17 -30.58
N CYS A 452 -14.51 30.10 -30.65
CA CYS A 452 -14.70 31.15 -29.64
C CYS A 452 -14.96 30.60 -28.25
N ARG A 453 -15.75 29.53 -28.13
CA ARG A 453 -16.02 28.87 -26.84
C ARG A 453 -14.73 28.35 -26.20
N TRP A 454 -13.90 27.63 -26.95
CA TRP A 454 -12.64 27.08 -26.44
C TRP A 454 -11.61 28.17 -26.14
N TYR A 455 -11.49 29.19 -26.99
CA TYR A 455 -10.62 30.34 -26.71
C TYR A 455 -11.05 31.11 -25.46
N ARG A 456 -12.35 31.22 -25.18
CA ARG A 456 -12.86 31.85 -23.94
C ARG A 456 -12.43 31.08 -22.70
N LEU A 457 -12.55 29.75 -22.70
CA LEU A 457 -12.10 28.90 -21.59
C LEU A 457 -10.59 29.05 -21.34
N ALA A 458 -9.76 29.03 -22.39
CA ALA A 458 -8.32 29.24 -22.24
C ALA A 458 -7.97 30.66 -21.76
N THR A 459 -8.75 31.66 -22.21
CA THR A 459 -8.60 33.07 -21.79
C THR A 459 -8.91 33.27 -20.31
N GLU A 460 -9.93 32.59 -19.78
CA GLU A 460 -10.27 32.61 -18.34
C GLU A 460 -9.13 32.09 -17.46
N GLN A 461 -8.27 31.22 -18.02
CA GLN A 461 -7.07 30.68 -17.38
C GLN A 461 -5.81 31.53 -17.64
N GLY A 462 -5.95 32.67 -18.33
CA GLY A 462 -4.87 33.63 -18.55
C GLY A 462 -4.02 33.42 -19.80
N GLU A 463 -4.36 32.45 -20.67
CA GLU A 463 -3.53 32.07 -21.81
C GLU A 463 -3.42 33.21 -22.86
N PRO A 464 -2.22 33.82 -23.06
CA PRO A 464 -2.06 35.01 -23.92
C PRO A 464 -2.44 34.76 -25.38
N TRP A 465 -2.09 33.59 -25.91
CA TRP A 465 -2.39 33.23 -27.29
C TRP A 465 -3.89 33.08 -27.53
N ALA A 466 -4.63 32.58 -26.53
CA ALA A 466 -6.09 32.48 -26.59
C ALA A 466 -6.76 33.85 -26.47
N GLN A 467 -6.26 34.72 -25.59
CA GLN A 467 -6.71 36.11 -25.49
C GLN A 467 -6.56 36.85 -26.82
N TYR A 468 -5.39 36.73 -27.45
CA TYR A 468 -5.14 37.29 -28.77
C TYR A 468 -6.12 36.74 -29.82
N ARG A 469 -6.28 35.41 -29.91
CA ARG A 469 -7.18 34.79 -30.89
C ARG A 469 -8.64 35.18 -30.66
N LEU A 470 -9.11 35.18 -29.42
CA LEU A 470 -10.48 35.59 -29.08
C LEU A 470 -10.70 37.07 -29.42
N GLY A 471 -9.72 37.94 -29.16
CA GLY A 471 -9.76 39.34 -29.57
C GLY A 471 -9.95 39.50 -31.08
N MET A 472 -9.22 38.72 -31.89
CA MET A 472 -9.39 38.69 -33.35
C MET A 472 -10.80 38.25 -33.76
N MET A 473 -11.41 37.31 -33.04
CA MET A 473 -12.76 36.83 -33.34
C MET A 473 -13.82 37.91 -33.05
N TYR A 474 -13.70 38.64 -31.93
CA TYR A 474 -14.56 39.77 -31.60
C TYR A 474 -14.36 40.97 -32.55
N GLU A 475 -13.12 41.24 -32.97
CA GLU A 475 -12.80 42.29 -33.94
C GLU A 475 -13.47 42.01 -35.29
N LYS A 476 -13.49 40.75 -35.73
CA LYS A 476 -14.04 40.35 -37.04
C LYS A 476 -15.53 39.97 -37.01
N GLY A 477 -16.10 39.72 -35.83
CA GLY A 477 -17.45 39.15 -35.69
C GLY A 477 -17.54 37.70 -36.17
N CYS A 478 -16.48 36.90 -36.02
CA CYS A 478 -16.46 35.49 -36.39
C CYS A 478 -16.88 34.63 -35.19
N GLY A 479 -17.98 33.88 -35.29
CA GLY A 479 -18.47 33.03 -34.20
C GLY A 479 -19.05 33.77 -32.98
N VAL A 480 -18.94 35.10 -32.95
CA VAL A 480 -19.49 36.02 -31.95
C VAL A 480 -19.94 37.31 -32.65
N GLU A 481 -20.81 38.09 -32.01
CA GLU A 481 -21.13 39.44 -32.49
C GLU A 481 -19.88 40.33 -32.44
N GLN A 482 -19.70 41.18 -33.45
CA GLN A 482 -18.54 42.07 -33.52
C GLN A 482 -18.55 43.05 -32.36
N ASP A 483 -17.47 43.07 -31.59
CA ASP A 483 -17.31 43.95 -30.44
C ASP A 483 -15.86 44.44 -30.33
N TYR A 484 -15.62 45.65 -30.81
CA TYR A 484 -14.29 46.27 -30.73
C TYR A 484 -13.89 46.62 -29.29
N ALA A 485 -14.82 46.86 -28.37
CA ALA A 485 -14.47 47.17 -26.99
C ALA A 485 -13.95 45.91 -26.27
N GLU A 486 -14.58 44.77 -26.52
CA GLU A 486 -14.13 43.48 -25.98
C GLU A 486 -12.84 43.01 -26.66
N ALA A 487 -12.72 43.18 -27.98
CA ALA A 487 -11.46 42.93 -28.70
C ALA A 487 -10.30 43.75 -28.13
N LEU A 488 -10.52 45.05 -27.87
CA LEU A 488 -9.53 45.94 -27.25
C LEU A 488 -9.11 45.44 -25.86
N ARG A 489 -10.08 45.03 -25.04
CA ARG A 489 -9.82 44.49 -23.69
C ARG A 489 -8.93 43.25 -23.76
N LEU A 490 -9.24 42.32 -24.66
CA LEU A 490 -8.50 41.07 -24.85
C LEU A 490 -7.10 41.30 -25.43
N PHE A 491 -6.95 42.19 -26.41
CA PHE A 491 -5.64 42.54 -26.94
C PHE A 491 -4.76 43.21 -25.90
N ARG A 492 -5.30 44.07 -25.02
CA ARG A 492 -4.55 44.64 -23.89
C ARG A 492 -3.99 43.55 -22.97
N LEU A 493 -4.84 42.60 -22.56
CA LEU A 493 -4.41 41.50 -21.69
C LEU A 493 -3.28 40.68 -22.33
N ALA A 494 -3.39 40.32 -23.61
CA ALA A 494 -2.36 39.56 -24.30
C ALA A 494 -1.06 40.39 -24.51
N ALA A 495 -1.20 41.67 -24.86
CA ALA A 495 -0.07 42.55 -25.12
C ALA A 495 0.76 42.89 -23.88
N GLU A 496 0.11 43.05 -22.72
CA GLU A 496 0.76 43.22 -21.41
C GLU A 496 1.56 41.98 -21.01
N GLN A 497 1.14 40.80 -21.47
CA GLN A 497 1.88 39.53 -21.33
C GLN A 497 2.97 39.34 -22.40
N GLY A 498 3.18 40.34 -23.26
CA GLY A 498 4.25 40.34 -24.27
C GLY A 498 3.86 39.80 -25.64
N GLU A 499 2.60 39.45 -25.89
CA GLU A 499 2.21 38.86 -27.17
C GLU A 499 2.29 39.86 -28.33
N ALA A 500 3.27 39.67 -29.23
CA ALA A 500 3.59 40.61 -30.31
C ALA A 500 2.40 40.84 -31.27
N GLY A 501 1.65 39.79 -31.58
CA GLY A 501 0.46 39.89 -32.43
C GLY A 501 -0.62 40.79 -31.82
N ALA A 502 -0.81 40.73 -30.50
CA ALA A 502 -1.77 41.55 -29.77
C ALA A 502 -1.29 43.00 -29.63
N GLN A 503 0.00 43.21 -29.38
CA GLN A 503 0.61 44.54 -29.38
C GLN A 503 0.40 45.24 -30.73
N ARG A 504 0.60 44.52 -31.84
CA ARG A 504 0.30 45.07 -33.16
C ARG A 504 -1.17 45.42 -33.33
N GLN A 505 -2.11 44.53 -32.98
CA GLN A 505 -3.54 44.84 -33.07
C GLN A 505 -3.95 46.03 -32.19
N LEU A 506 -3.35 46.23 -31.02
CA LEU A 506 -3.56 47.44 -30.22
C LEU A 506 -3.07 48.69 -30.93
N GLY A 507 -1.91 48.60 -31.60
CA GLY A 507 -1.41 49.66 -32.46
C GLY A 507 -2.44 50.06 -33.52
N ASP A 508 -2.98 49.06 -34.23
CA ASP A 508 -4.01 49.26 -35.25
C ASP A 508 -5.27 49.92 -34.64
N MET A 509 -5.73 49.45 -33.48
CA MET A 509 -6.91 50.02 -32.81
C MET A 509 -6.72 51.48 -32.39
N TYR A 510 -5.54 51.85 -31.90
CA TYR A 510 -5.21 53.25 -31.55
C TYR A 510 -4.97 54.13 -32.79
N GLU A 511 -4.48 53.58 -33.90
CA GLU A 511 -4.25 54.31 -35.14
C GLU A 511 -5.56 54.65 -35.85
N PHE A 512 -6.46 53.66 -35.95
CA PHE A 512 -7.71 53.77 -36.70
C PHE A 512 -8.92 54.14 -35.84
N GLY A 513 -8.79 54.10 -34.51
CA GLY A 513 -9.85 54.47 -33.58
C GLY A 513 -10.95 53.40 -33.45
N TRP A 514 -10.59 52.12 -33.52
CA TRP A 514 -11.53 51.01 -33.39
C TRP A 514 -11.78 50.68 -31.92
N GLY A 515 -13.00 50.89 -31.43
CA GLY A 515 -13.36 50.64 -30.03
C GLY A 515 -12.69 51.57 -29.00
N ILE A 516 -11.85 52.51 -29.47
CA ILE A 516 -11.15 53.50 -28.65
C ILE A 516 -10.92 54.79 -29.43
N GLU A 517 -10.76 55.91 -28.73
CA GLU A 517 -10.33 57.17 -29.34
C GLU A 517 -8.95 57.04 -29.97
N LYS A 518 -8.81 57.58 -31.19
CA LYS A 518 -7.56 57.59 -31.94
C LYS A 518 -6.43 58.25 -31.14
N ASN A 519 -5.29 57.58 -31.02
CA ASN A 519 -4.12 58.06 -30.29
C ASN A 519 -2.84 57.59 -30.98
N ILE A 520 -2.32 58.40 -31.90
CA ILE A 520 -1.12 58.08 -32.70
C ILE A 520 0.13 57.82 -31.83
N PRO A 521 0.43 58.60 -30.78
CA PRO A 521 1.54 58.28 -29.88
C PRO A 521 1.44 56.89 -29.25
N MET A 522 0.24 56.50 -28.82
CA MET A 522 0.01 55.18 -28.24
C MET A 522 0.08 54.07 -29.29
N ALA A 523 -0.43 54.31 -30.51
CA ALA A 523 -0.29 53.39 -31.62
C ALA A 523 1.19 53.11 -31.93
N ARG A 524 2.01 54.16 -32.04
CA ARG A 524 3.46 54.05 -32.25
C ARG A 524 4.14 53.26 -31.14
N HIS A 525 3.81 53.52 -29.87
CA HIS A 525 4.36 52.78 -28.73
C HIS A 525 4.13 51.27 -28.84
N TRP A 526 2.90 50.85 -29.15
CA TRP A 526 2.57 49.43 -29.27
C TRP A 526 3.21 48.78 -30.50
N TYR A 527 3.30 49.50 -31.63
CA TYR A 527 4.04 49.00 -32.79
C TYR A 527 5.53 48.86 -32.53
N GLU A 528 6.17 49.77 -31.77
CA GLU A 528 7.59 49.66 -31.40
C GLU A 528 7.87 48.40 -30.57
N LEU A 529 6.97 48.07 -29.63
CA LEU A 529 7.06 46.83 -28.85
C LEU A 529 6.95 45.59 -29.74
N ALA A 530 5.94 45.52 -30.62
CA ALA A 530 5.77 44.39 -31.54
C ALA A 530 6.93 44.27 -32.55
N ALA A 531 7.40 45.40 -33.08
CA ALA A 531 8.52 45.45 -34.02
C ALA A 531 9.84 45.01 -33.38
N GLY A 532 10.06 45.34 -32.10
CA GLY A 532 11.20 44.89 -31.30
C GLY A 532 11.23 43.36 -31.12
N GLN A 533 10.07 42.71 -31.19
CA GLN A 533 9.93 41.25 -31.20
C GLN A 533 10.01 40.63 -32.61
N GLY A 534 10.23 41.45 -33.64
CA GLY A 534 10.38 41.01 -35.03
C GLY A 534 9.08 40.93 -35.83
N ASP A 535 7.97 41.51 -35.37
CA ASP A 535 6.73 41.55 -36.16
C ASP A 535 6.91 42.42 -37.43
N PRO A 536 6.82 41.84 -38.65
CA PRO A 536 7.11 42.56 -39.88
C PRO A 536 6.00 43.57 -40.26
N LEU A 537 4.76 43.34 -39.82
CA LEU A 537 3.65 44.24 -40.10
C LEU A 537 3.74 45.48 -39.21
N ALA A 538 4.11 45.32 -37.94
CA ALA A 538 4.38 46.44 -37.03
C ALA A 538 5.58 47.27 -37.52
N GLN A 539 6.65 46.63 -38.00
CA GLN A 539 7.79 47.33 -38.61
C GLN A 539 7.37 48.15 -39.84
N ASN A 540 6.48 47.63 -40.67
CA ASN A 540 5.96 48.36 -41.82
C ASN A 540 5.04 49.52 -41.40
N ALA A 541 4.17 49.33 -40.40
CA ALA A 541 3.31 50.38 -39.86
C ALA A 541 4.15 51.57 -39.34
N LEU A 542 5.23 51.30 -38.59
CA LEU A 542 6.16 52.33 -38.12
C LEU A 542 6.84 53.10 -39.26
N ARG A 543 7.22 52.41 -40.35
CA ARG A 543 7.83 53.08 -41.52
C ARG A 543 6.84 54.04 -42.19
N LEU A 544 5.58 53.64 -42.32
CA LEU A 544 4.53 54.47 -42.89
C LEU A 544 4.25 55.69 -42.00
N MET A 545 4.19 55.50 -40.68
CA MET A 545 4.03 56.58 -39.69
C MET A 545 5.21 57.55 -39.58
N GLY A 546 6.39 57.22 -40.11
CA GLY A 546 7.57 58.08 -40.13
C GLY A 546 7.76 58.83 -41.45
N SER A 547 6.86 58.62 -42.43
CA SER A 547 6.91 59.20 -43.77
C SER A 547 5.95 60.39 -43.99
N GLU A 548 5.20 60.76 -42.95
CA GLU A 548 4.37 61.98 -42.84
C GLU A 548 5.09 63.05 -42.02
#